data_AF-A0A7X7F683-F1
#
_entry.id   AF-A0A7X7F683-F1
#
_cell.length_a   1.000
_cell.length_b   1.000
_cell.length_c   1.000
_cell.angle_alpha   90.00
_cell.angle_beta   90.00
_cell.angle_gamma   90.00
#
_symmetry.space_group_name_H-M   'P 1'
#
loop_
_entity.id
_entity.type
_entity.pdbx_description
1 polymer ?
#
loop_
_entity_poly.entity_id
_entity_poly.type
_entity_poly.pdbx_seq_one_letter_code
_entity_poly.pdbx_strand_id
1 'polypeptide(L)'
;FDWDDNILRMPTHIHLERRLANGTWVPHLVSTSLFSVIRNDAVNYRPPAGDWEKAFLEFRDFAQDDESKFLKDAREAIDSVLSGTEKAAPSFNTFRRTLVEGRIFAIVTARGHQPGTLRKGVELFIERVLTPLERETMVYNLRGYLVCYEGRKRSEELEDADVIANYLDLNRYHAVTSPAFMTLVKNAAVPDPERSETRKQFAILDFLDHLFHIIERIGAKKPVSVGFSDDDPANVHAVMTFIRETLAKRFPSVKFVVYDTSDPDVEKGHKLVVAGQLDLGL
;
A
#
# COMPACT_ATOMS: atom_id res chain seq x y z
N PHE A 1 -4.01 0.25 -0.01
CA PHE A 1 -3.35 1.43 0.57
C PHE A 1 -2.04 1.66 -0.15
N ASP A 2 -1.75 2.87 -0.60
CA ASP A 2 -0.36 3.30 -0.80
C ASP A 2 0.34 3.44 0.57
N TRP A 3 1.66 3.27 0.61
CA TRP A 3 2.46 3.38 1.82
C TRP A 3 3.00 4.79 2.04
N ASP A 4 3.67 5.34 1.03
CA ASP A 4 4.46 6.57 1.09
C ASP A 4 3.54 7.78 1.05
N ASP A 5 3.75 8.75 1.95
CA ASP A 5 2.93 9.97 2.09
C ASP A 5 1.43 9.73 2.38
N ASN A 6 0.98 8.46 2.36
CA ASN A 6 -0.38 8.02 2.64
C ASN A 6 -0.51 7.31 4.00
N ILE A 7 0.17 6.18 4.24
CA ILE A 7 0.20 5.53 5.58
C ILE A 7 1.28 6.20 6.45
N LEU A 8 2.47 6.43 5.90
CA LEU A 8 3.60 7.06 6.58
C LEU A 8 4.29 8.07 5.65
N ARG A 9 4.67 9.22 6.20
CA ARG A 9 5.63 10.12 5.55
C ARG A 9 7.02 9.59 5.82
N MET A 10 7.60 8.95 4.82
CA MET A 10 8.87 8.23 4.96
C MET A 10 10.04 9.19 4.79
N PRO A 11 11.10 9.13 5.62
CA PRO A 11 12.32 9.94 5.45
C PRO A 11 13.23 9.43 4.30
N THR A 12 12.72 8.55 3.44
CA THR A 12 13.45 7.97 2.30
C THR A 12 13.64 9.03 1.22
N HIS A 13 14.84 9.13 0.66
CA HIS A 13 15.20 10.11 -0.36
C HIS A 13 15.41 9.46 -1.73
N ILE A 14 14.98 10.20 -2.75
CA ILE A 14 15.35 9.95 -4.14
C ILE A 14 16.60 10.77 -4.44
N HIS A 15 17.61 10.11 -5.00
CA HIS A 15 18.89 10.72 -5.33
C HIS A 15 18.80 11.30 -6.74
N LEU A 16 18.93 12.61 -6.89
CA LEU A 16 18.97 13.29 -8.19
C LEU A 16 20.25 14.12 -8.32
N GLU A 17 20.48 14.63 -9.51
CA GLU A 17 21.38 15.74 -9.78
C GLU A 17 20.56 16.95 -10.21
N ARG A 18 20.88 18.13 -9.67
CA ARG A 18 20.26 19.41 -10.05
C ARG A 18 21.23 20.24 -10.88
N ARG A 19 20.72 20.86 -11.94
CA ARG A 19 21.47 21.79 -12.79
C ARG A 19 21.60 23.16 -12.12
N LEU A 20 22.83 23.65 -12.01
CA LEU A 20 23.12 25.02 -11.56
C LEU A 20 23.13 26.00 -12.73
N ALA A 21 23.05 27.30 -12.44
CA ALA A 21 23.04 28.37 -13.46
C ALA A 21 24.31 28.37 -14.34
N ASN A 22 25.44 27.90 -13.82
CA ASN A 22 26.70 27.74 -14.57
C ASN A 22 26.72 26.47 -15.45
N GLY A 23 25.63 25.70 -15.49
CA GLY A 23 25.49 24.47 -16.27
C GLY A 23 26.04 23.20 -15.59
N THR A 24 26.64 23.29 -14.40
CA THR A 24 27.15 22.11 -13.69
C THR A 24 26.03 21.36 -12.95
N TRP A 25 26.20 20.05 -12.79
CA TRP A 25 25.25 19.19 -12.08
C TRP A 25 25.79 18.86 -10.68
N VAL A 26 24.94 18.96 -9.66
CA VAL A 26 25.31 18.67 -8.26
C VAL A 26 24.32 17.70 -7.63
N PRO A 27 24.75 16.82 -6.70
CA PRO A 27 23.85 15.93 -5.97
C PRO A 27 22.72 16.70 -5.28
N HIS A 28 21.51 16.14 -5.33
CA HIS A 28 20.31 16.71 -4.77
C HIS A 28 19.39 15.59 -4.28
N LEU A 29 19.24 15.47 -2.96
CA LEU A 29 18.29 14.56 -2.33
C LEU A 29 16.91 15.20 -2.31
N VAL A 30 15.89 14.46 -2.72
CA VAL A 30 14.51 14.93 -2.72
C VAL A 30 13.58 13.90 -2.07
N SER A 31 12.52 14.38 -1.42
CA SER A 31 11.44 13.52 -0.94
C SER A 31 10.61 12.97 -2.12
N THR A 32 9.81 11.93 -1.86
CA THR A 32 8.78 11.41 -2.78
C THR A 32 7.80 12.49 -3.23
N SER A 33 7.34 13.31 -2.28
CA SER A 33 6.44 14.44 -2.53
C SER A 33 7.05 15.53 -3.41
N LEU A 34 8.33 15.88 -3.24
CA LEU A 34 9.00 16.82 -4.14
C LEU A 34 9.21 16.19 -5.52
N PHE A 35 9.60 14.92 -5.56
CA PHE A 35 9.81 14.19 -6.80
C PHE A 35 8.55 14.13 -7.68
N SER A 36 7.36 13.93 -7.09
CA SER A 36 6.10 13.89 -7.85
C SER A 36 5.85 15.16 -8.66
N VAL A 37 6.33 16.31 -8.18
CA VAL A 37 6.24 17.62 -8.85
C VAL A 37 7.32 17.79 -9.91
N ILE A 38 8.57 17.41 -9.62
CA ILE A 38 9.73 17.69 -10.50
C ILE A 38 10.07 16.57 -11.48
N ARG A 39 9.45 15.38 -11.39
CA ARG A 39 9.82 14.17 -12.18
C ARG A 39 9.81 14.37 -13.70
N ASN A 40 9.08 15.36 -14.20
CA ASN A 40 9.00 15.69 -15.62
C ASN A 40 9.95 16.84 -16.06
N ASP A 41 10.65 17.48 -15.12
CA ASP A 41 11.61 18.55 -15.41
C ASP A 41 13.01 17.98 -15.69
N ALA A 42 13.15 17.35 -16.85
CA ALA A 42 14.43 16.81 -17.32
C ALA A 42 15.46 17.90 -17.68
N VAL A 43 15.07 19.18 -17.69
CA VAL A 43 15.97 20.30 -17.98
C VAL A 43 16.80 20.66 -16.75
N ASN A 44 16.16 20.63 -15.57
CA ASN A 44 16.79 21.02 -14.31
C ASN A 44 17.18 19.84 -13.42
N TYR A 45 16.61 18.65 -13.65
CA TYR A 45 16.85 17.46 -12.83
C TYR A 45 17.14 16.23 -13.68
N ARG A 46 18.03 15.36 -13.19
CA ARG A 46 18.34 14.08 -13.82
C ARG A 46 18.78 13.04 -12.78
N PRO A 47 18.69 11.73 -13.09
CA PRO A 47 19.26 10.72 -12.22
C PRO A 47 20.80 10.79 -12.18
N PRO A 48 21.44 10.34 -11.09
CA PRO A 48 22.89 10.32 -10.95
C PRO A 48 23.56 9.58 -12.10
N ALA A 49 24.47 10.25 -12.80
CA ALA A 49 25.14 9.71 -14.00
C ALA A 49 24.18 9.14 -15.07
N GLY A 50 22.93 9.61 -15.15
CA GLY A 50 21.95 9.12 -16.11
C GLY A 50 21.27 7.79 -15.74
N ASP A 51 21.47 7.29 -14.51
CA ASP A 51 21.04 5.95 -14.09
C ASP A 51 19.95 6.02 -13.01
N TRP A 52 18.71 5.65 -13.38
CA TRP A 52 17.57 5.66 -12.48
C TRP A 52 17.66 4.62 -11.36
N GLU A 53 18.40 3.53 -11.52
CA GLU A 53 18.61 2.59 -10.42
C GLU A 53 19.45 3.23 -9.30
N LYS A 54 20.36 4.15 -9.66
CA LYS A 54 21.09 4.98 -8.66
C LYS A 54 20.19 5.99 -7.98
N ALA A 55 19.19 6.51 -8.68
CA ALA A 55 18.25 7.47 -8.11
C ALA A 55 17.37 6.85 -7.03
N PHE A 56 16.96 5.59 -7.22
CA PHE A 56 16.02 4.88 -6.35
C PHE A 56 16.69 3.82 -5.46
N LEU A 57 18.00 3.94 -5.16
CA LEU A 57 18.73 2.97 -4.33
C LEU A 57 18.03 2.73 -2.99
N GLU A 58 17.54 3.78 -2.33
CA GLU A 58 16.85 3.67 -1.03
C GLU A 58 15.47 3.00 -1.09
N PHE A 59 14.98 2.69 -2.30
CA PHE A 59 13.70 2.05 -2.56
C PHE A 59 13.86 0.56 -2.93
N ARG A 60 15.01 -0.03 -2.62
CA ARG A 60 15.39 -1.42 -2.94
C ARG A 60 15.87 -2.14 -1.67
N ASP A 61 15.76 -3.47 -1.70
CA ASP A 61 16.42 -4.32 -0.72
C ASP A 61 17.81 -4.73 -1.23
N PHE A 62 18.77 -4.73 -0.33
CA PHE A 62 20.14 -5.18 -0.60
C PHE A 62 20.52 -6.33 0.32
N ALA A 63 21.06 -7.41 -0.25
CA ALA A 63 21.37 -8.64 0.50
C ALA A 63 22.52 -8.46 1.51
N GLN A 64 23.37 -7.46 1.31
CA GLN A 64 24.47 -7.13 2.22
C GLN A 64 24.05 -6.34 3.46
N ASP A 65 22.83 -5.80 3.48
CA ASP A 65 22.35 -4.99 4.61
C ASP A 65 21.84 -5.90 5.74
N ASP A 66 22.19 -5.55 6.97
CA ASP A 66 21.72 -6.24 8.19
C ASP A 66 20.20 -6.11 8.38
N GLU A 67 19.68 -4.94 8.03
CA GLU A 67 18.27 -4.61 8.02
C GLU A 67 17.97 -3.68 6.83
N SER A 68 16.87 -3.96 6.14
CA SER A 68 16.37 -3.15 5.02
C SER A 68 16.19 -1.69 5.42
N LYS A 69 16.66 -0.76 4.57
CA LYS A 69 16.46 0.67 4.77
C LYS A 69 14.98 1.04 4.93
N PHE A 70 14.07 0.35 4.24
CA PHE A 70 12.63 0.54 4.43
C PHE A 70 12.19 0.36 5.89
N LEU A 71 12.70 -0.65 6.60
CA LEU A 71 12.32 -0.91 7.99
C LEU A 71 12.92 0.12 8.94
N LYS A 72 14.15 0.58 8.68
CA LYS A 72 14.79 1.69 9.41
C LYS A 72 13.97 2.97 9.26
N ASP A 73 13.65 3.35 8.04
CA ASP A 73 12.88 4.57 7.72
C ASP A 73 11.43 4.47 8.23
N ALA A 74 10.80 3.29 8.17
CA ALA A 74 9.44 3.09 8.70
C ALA A 74 9.41 3.24 10.22
N ARG A 75 10.43 2.75 10.92
CA ARG A 75 10.57 2.91 12.37
C ARG A 75 10.69 4.37 12.76
N GLU A 76 11.56 5.11 12.07
CA GLU A 76 11.74 6.54 12.29
C GLU A 76 10.44 7.31 12.03
N ALA A 77 9.76 7.06 10.91
CA ALA A 77 8.49 7.70 10.58
C ALA A 77 7.40 7.42 11.62
N ILE A 78 7.31 6.17 12.12
CA ILE A 78 6.38 5.82 13.20
C ILE A 78 6.74 6.57 14.49
N ASP A 79 8.00 6.55 14.89
CA ASP A 79 8.46 7.17 16.14
C ASP A 79 8.21 8.68 16.12
N SER A 80 8.42 9.36 14.99
CA SER A 80 8.11 10.79 14.80
C SER A 80 6.61 11.10 14.93
N VAL A 81 5.72 10.22 14.47
CA VAL A 81 4.27 10.39 14.65
C VAL A 81 3.88 10.15 16.11
N LEU A 82 4.43 9.11 16.75
CA LEU A 82 4.11 8.76 18.13
C LEU A 82 4.65 9.79 19.15
N SER A 83 5.79 10.42 18.86
CA SER A 83 6.33 11.51 19.68
C SER A 83 5.59 12.85 19.47
N GLY A 84 4.74 12.94 18.44
CA GLY A 84 4.08 14.18 18.04
C GLY A 84 5.00 15.18 17.31
N THR A 85 6.21 14.75 16.91
CA THR A 85 7.11 15.58 16.09
C THR A 85 6.56 15.78 14.68
N GLU A 86 5.90 14.76 14.14
CA GLU A 86 5.24 14.79 12.84
C GLU A 86 3.75 14.51 12.97
N LYS A 87 2.94 15.13 12.09
CA LYS A 87 1.52 14.78 11.99
C LYS A 87 1.38 13.43 11.29
N ALA A 88 0.44 12.61 11.76
CA ALA A 88 0.06 11.38 11.07
C ALA A 88 -0.28 11.65 9.59
N ALA A 89 0.13 10.73 8.71
CA ALA A 89 -0.27 10.77 7.30
C ALA A 89 -1.77 10.43 7.15
N PRO A 90 -2.42 10.80 6.03
CA PRO A 90 -3.88 10.77 5.90
C PRO A 90 -4.52 9.40 6.15
N SER A 91 -3.87 8.31 5.73
CA SER A 91 -4.35 6.94 5.94
C SER A 91 -3.82 6.27 7.21
N PHE A 92 -2.93 6.89 8.00
CA PHE A 92 -2.31 6.28 9.19
C PHE A 92 -3.36 5.70 10.17
N ASN A 93 -4.32 6.53 10.59
CA ASN A 93 -5.38 6.13 11.53
C ASN A 93 -6.38 5.16 10.89
N THR A 94 -6.64 5.29 9.59
CA THR A 94 -7.50 4.35 8.85
C THR A 94 -6.84 2.97 8.76
N PHE A 95 -5.53 2.92 8.54
CA PHE A 95 -4.77 1.69 8.51
C PHE A 95 -4.68 1.04 9.89
N ARG A 96 -4.40 1.82 10.96
CA ARG A 96 -4.50 1.37 12.36
C ARG A 96 -5.84 0.70 12.65
N ARG A 97 -6.96 1.35 12.31
CA ARG A 97 -8.30 0.76 12.49
C ARG A 97 -8.54 -0.48 11.63
N THR A 98 -8.04 -0.49 10.39
CA THR A 98 -8.14 -1.65 9.49
C THR A 98 -7.51 -2.89 10.10
N LEU A 99 -6.33 -2.72 10.73
CA LEU A 99 -5.63 -3.78 11.45
C LEU A 99 -6.41 -4.24 12.70
N VAL A 100 -6.87 -3.29 13.54
CA VAL A 100 -7.66 -3.60 14.75
C VAL A 100 -8.94 -4.36 14.43
N GLU A 101 -9.60 -4.04 13.32
CA GLU A 101 -10.81 -4.72 12.88
C GLU A 101 -10.56 -6.04 12.12
N GLY A 102 -9.30 -6.39 11.86
CA GLY A 102 -8.91 -7.60 11.13
C GLY A 102 -9.39 -7.63 9.67
N ARG A 103 -9.48 -6.46 9.02
CA ARG A 103 -9.94 -6.37 7.63
C ARG A 103 -8.84 -6.76 6.65
N ILE A 104 -9.17 -7.60 5.67
CA ILE A 104 -8.26 -7.93 4.57
C ILE A 104 -7.86 -6.65 3.80
N PHE A 105 -6.57 -6.48 3.55
CA PHE A 105 -6.00 -5.32 2.86
C PHE A 105 -4.91 -5.71 1.85
N ALA A 106 -4.56 -4.75 1.02
CA ALA A 106 -3.34 -4.76 0.22
C ALA A 106 -2.53 -3.49 0.45
N ILE A 107 -1.21 -3.64 0.55
CA ILE A 107 -0.25 -2.55 0.35
C ILE A 107 0.10 -2.53 -1.14
N VAL A 108 -0.06 -1.38 -1.79
CA VAL A 108 0.24 -1.16 -3.21
C VAL A 108 1.06 0.12 -3.29
N THR A 109 2.38 0.00 -3.39
CA THR A 109 3.32 1.14 -3.32
C THR A 109 4.26 1.16 -4.53
N ALA A 110 4.71 2.35 -4.90
CA ALA A 110 5.75 2.56 -5.92
C ALA A 110 7.15 2.05 -5.51
N ARG A 111 7.33 1.61 -4.25
CA ARG A 111 8.58 0.99 -3.77
C ARG A 111 8.95 -0.27 -4.55
N GLY A 112 10.25 -0.63 -4.49
CA GLY A 112 10.83 -1.80 -5.16
C GLY A 112 11.34 -2.90 -4.22
N HIS A 113 10.97 -2.84 -2.94
CA HIS A 113 11.30 -3.84 -1.93
C HIS A 113 10.61 -5.19 -2.19
N GLN A 114 11.11 -6.24 -1.57
CA GLN A 114 10.46 -7.55 -1.61
C GLN A 114 9.11 -7.52 -0.85
N PRO A 115 8.11 -8.31 -1.27
CA PRO A 115 6.84 -8.42 -0.55
C PRO A 115 7.01 -8.76 0.94
N GLY A 116 7.98 -9.61 1.29
CA GLY A 116 8.30 -9.95 2.67
C GLY A 116 8.81 -8.77 3.50
N THR A 117 9.53 -7.83 2.87
CA THR A 117 9.98 -6.58 3.51
C THR A 117 8.81 -5.66 3.83
N LEU A 118 7.84 -5.53 2.91
CA LEU A 118 6.62 -4.77 3.15
C LEU A 118 5.76 -5.39 4.27
N ARG A 119 5.65 -6.73 4.30
CA ARG A 119 4.99 -7.45 5.41
C ARG A 119 5.63 -7.11 6.75
N LYS A 120 6.96 -7.18 6.85
CA LYS A 120 7.70 -6.79 8.06
C LYS A 120 7.44 -5.34 8.46
N GLY A 121 7.24 -4.44 7.49
CA GLY A 121 6.81 -3.06 7.78
C GLY A 121 5.43 -2.99 8.45
N VAL A 122 4.48 -3.83 8.02
CA VAL A 122 3.17 -3.93 8.69
C VAL A 122 3.29 -4.57 10.07
N GLU A 123 4.14 -5.60 10.23
CA GLU A 123 4.43 -6.19 11.55
C GLU A 123 5.00 -5.16 12.52
N LEU A 124 5.96 -4.35 12.06
CA LEU A 124 6.51 -3.22 12.82
C LEU A 124 5.45 -2.17 13.17
N PHE A 125 4.55 -1.85 12.23
CA PHE A 125 3.42 -0.95 12.49
C PHE A 125 2.50 -1.51 13.57
N ILE A 126 2.16 -2.81 13.50
CA ILE A 126 1.34 -3.49 14.50
C ILE A 126 2.04 -3.45 15.86
N GLU A 127 3.33 -3.78 15.92
CA GLU A 127 4.14 -3.79 17.14
C GLU A 127 4.17 -2.41 17.83
N ARG A 128 4.43 -1.35 17.07
CA ARG A 128 4.68 -0.01 17.64
C ARG A 128 3.46 0.87 17.77
N VAL A 129 2.50 0.77 16.85
CA VAL A 129 1.36 1.70 16.77
C VAL A 129 0.15 1.18 17.54
N LEU A 130 -0.10 -0.13 17.56
CA LEU A 130 -1.23 -0.68 18.30
C LEU A 130 -0.92 -0.74 19.79
N THR A 131 -1.79 -0.12 20.57
CA THR A 131 -1.76 -0.26 22.04
C THR A 131 -2.04 -1.71 22.44
N PRO A 132 -1.69 -2.13 23.67
CA PRO A 132 -2.01 -3.48 24.15
C PRO A 132 -3.50 -3.84 23.97
N LEU A 133 -4.40 -2.93 24.32
CA LEU A 133 -5.85 -3.13 24.16
C LEU A 133 -6.29 -3.26 22.71
N GLU A 134 -5.69 -2.50 21.80
CA GLU A 134 -5.97 -2.62 20.37
C GLU A 134 -5.45 -3.91 19.77
N ARG A 135 -4.31 -4.41 20.25
CA ARG A 135 -3.77 -5.71 19.85
C ARG A 135 -4.66 -6.85 20.35
N GLU A 136 -5.13 -6.78 21.59
CA GLU A 136 -6.12 -7.72 22.13
C GLU A 136 -7.42 -7.68 21.29
N THR A 137 -7.89 -6.48 20.94
CA THR A 137 -9.07 -6.29 20.09
C THR A 137 -8.86 -6.86 18.68
N MET A 138 -7.68 -6.66 18.10
CA MET A 138 -7.29 -7.26 16.82
C MET A 138 -7.38 -8.78 16.87
N VAL A 139 -6.74 -9.41 17.85
CA VAL A 139 -6.77 -10.87 18.04
C VAL A 139 -8.20 -11.36 18.26
N TYR A 140 -8.98 -10.69 19.11
CA TYR A 140 -10.38 -11.02 19.35
C TYR A 140 -11.21 -11.03 18.06
N ASN A 141 -11.06 -9.99 17.23
CA ASN A 141 -11.77 -9.89 15.95
C ASN A 141 -11.33 -10.99 14.97
N LEU A 142 -10.02 -11.25 14.85
CA LEU A 142 -9.49 -12.31 14.00
C LEU A 142 -9.97 -13.70 14.41
N ARG A 143 -9.98 -13.99 15.71
CA ARG A 143 -10.55 -15.22 16.26
C ARG A 143 -12.05 -15.33 15.96
N GLY A 144 -12.78 -14.22 16.01
CA GLY A 144 -14.18 -14.15 15.58
C GLY A 144 -14.37 -14.57 14.12
N TYR A 145 -13.52 -14.11 13.20
CA TYR A 145 -13.56 -14.55 11.80
C TYR A 145 -13.23 -16.03 11.64
N LEU A 146 -12.20 -16.54 12.33
CA LEU A 146 -11.86 -17.97 12.32
C LEU A 146 -13.05 -18.81 12.79
N VAL A 147 -13.73 -18.42 13.87
CA VAL A 147 -14.93 -19.12 14.34
C VAL A 147 -16.04 -19.12 13.28
N CYS A 148 -16.28 -17.98 12.63
CA CYS A 148 -17.33 -17.84 11.62
C CYS A 148 -17.09 -18.66 10.35
N TYR A 149 -15.85 -18.80 9.90
CA TYR A 149 -15.54 -19.36 8.57
C TYR A 149 -14.79 -20.70 8.62
N GLU A 150 -14.07 -20.99 9.70
CA GLU A 150 -13.27 -22.21 9.87
C GLU A 150 -13.68 -23.02 11.11
N GLY A 151 -14.54 -22.47 11.96
CA GLY A 151 -15.11 -23.13 13.13
C GLY A 151 -14.34 -22.87 14.43
N ARG A 152 -15.02 -23.06 15.56
CA ARG A 152 -14.49 -22.76 16.90
C ARG A 152 -13.20 -23.53 17.24
N LYS A 153 -13.18 -24.82 16.90
CA LYS A 153 -12.02 -25.68 17.15
C LYS A 153 -10.74 -25.12 16.51
N ARG A 154 -10.83 -24.63 15.26
CA ARG A 154 -9.68 -24.04 14.56
C ARG A 154 -9.15 -22.80 15.27
N SER A 155 -10.04 -21.96 15.82
CA SER A 155 -9.63 -20.81 16.63
C SER A 155 -8.91 -21.26 17.90
N GLU A 156 -9.44 -22.25 18.63
CA GLU A 156 -8.88 -22.71 19.91
C GLU A 156 -7.51 -23.41 19.77
N GLU A 157 -7.19 -23.96 18.60
CA GLU A 157 -5.90 -24.63 18.31
C GLU A 157 -4.73 -23.68 18.04
N LEU A 158 -5.01 -22.42 17.69
CA LEU A 158 -3.99 -21.45 17.29
C LEU A 158 -3.59 -20.54 18.45
N GLU A 159 -2.29 -20.33 18.62
CA GLU A 159 -1.76 -19.28 19.48
C GLU A 159 -2.01 -17.90 18.84
N ASP A 160 -2.04 -16.84 19.66
CA ASP A 160 -2.32 -15.48 19.17
C ASP A 160 -1.32 -15.03 18.08
N ALA A 161 -0.06 -15.44 18.21
CA ALA A 161 0.98 -15.17 17.21
C ALA A 161 0.65 -15.82 15.86
N ASP A 162 0.16 -17.07 15.88
CA ASP A 162 -0.23 -17.79 14.66
C ASP A 162 -1.51 -17.20 14.04
N VAL A 163 -2.45 -16.73 14.86
CA VAL A 163 -3.65 -16.01 14.38
C VAL A 163 -3.25 -14.76 13.61
N ILE A 164 -2.31 -13.96 14.15
CA ILE A 164 -1.81 -12.76 13.49
C ILE A 164 -1.01 -13.13 12.24
N ALA A 165 -0.13 -14.12 12.31
CA ALA A 165 0.68 -14.55 11.18
C ALA A 165 -0.21 -15.02 10.01
N ASN A 166 -1.17 -15.91 10.28
CA ASN A 166 -2.13 -16.38 9.29
C ASN A 166 -2.94 -15.23 8.68
N TYR A 167 -3.36 -14.25 9.50
CA TYR A 167 -4.01 -13.05 8.99
C TYR A 167 -3.11 -12.25 8.03
N LEU A 168 -1.85 -12.03 8.39
CA LEU A 168 -0.90 -11.33 7.51
C LEU A 168 -0.63 -12.11 6.21
N ASP A 169 -0.64 -13.44 6.24
CA ASP A 169 -0.57 -14.30 5.05
C ASP A 169 -1.78 -14.17 4.11
N LEU A 170 -2.94 -13.77 4.64
CA LEU A 170 -4.14 -13.50 3.83
C LEU A 170 -4.07 -12.14 3.10
N ASN A 171 -3.16 -11.26 3.46
CA ASN A 171 -3.05 -9.91 2.88
C ASN A 171 -2.09 -9.89 1.67
N ARG A 172 -2.15 -8.80 0.89
CA ARG A 172 -1.27 -8.62 -0.28
C ARG A 172 -0.27 -7.48 -0.10
N TYR A 173 0.93 -7.66 -0.64
CA TYR A 173 2.05 -6.74 -0.48
C TYR A 173 2.73 -6.50 -1.84
N HIS A 174 2.26 -5.49 -2.55
CA HIS A 174 2.70 -5.17 -3.90
C HIS A 174 3.62 -3.94 -3.91
N ALA A 175 4.91 -4.20 -3.98
CA ALA A 175 5.93 -3.24 -4.38
C ALA A 175 5.99 -3.22 -5.91
N VAL A 176 5.29 -2.27 -6.54
CA VAL A 176 5.01 -2.31 -7.99
C VAL A 176 6.24 -2.06 -8.86
N THR A 177 7.35 -1.61 -8.28
CA THR A 177 8.64 -1.48 -8.97
C THR A 177 9.63 -2.61 -8.63
N SER A 178 9.24 -3.58 -7.80
CA SER A 178 10.12 -4.70 -7.43
C SER A 178 10.34 -5.68 -8.59
N PRO A 179 11.52 -6.31 -8.70
CA PRO A 179 11.77 -7.33 -9.72
C PRO A 179 10.76 -8.49 -9.70
N ALA A 180 10.33 -8.90 -8.50
CA ALA A 180 9.33 -9.95 -8.31
C ALA A 180 7.98 -9.54 -8.92
N PHE A 181 7.50 -8.33 -8.62
CA PHE A 181 6.24 -7.84 -9.17
C PHE A 181 6.32 -7.61 -10.68
N MET A 182 7.43 -7.07 -11.18
CA MET A 182 7.65 -6.89 -12.62
C MET A 182 7.61 -8.22 -13.38
N THR A 183 8.07 -9.31 -12.77
CA THR A 183 7.94 -10.66 -13.34
C THR A 183 6.48 -11.08 -13.45
N LEU A 184 5.65 -10.83 -12.42
CA LEU A 184 4.22 -11.11 -12.46
C LEU A 184 3.51 -10.32 -13.57
N VAL A 185 3.79 -9.02 -13.67
CA VAL A 185 3.22 -8.12 -14.70
C VAL A 185 3.57 -8.61 -16.10
N LYS A 186 4.84 -8.99 -16.33
CA LYS A 186 5.30 -9.54 -17.62
C LYS A 186 4.60 -10.86 -17.95
N ASN A 187 4.49 -11.77 -16.99
CA ASN A 187 3.83 -13.06 -17.18
C ASN A 187 2.33 -12.91 -17.47
N ALA A 188 1.70 -11.90 -16.89
CA ALA A 188 0.29 -11.58 -17.13
C ALA A 188 0.04 -10.77 -18.41
N ALA A 189 1.10 -10.44 -19.18
CA ALA A 189 1.03 -9.67 -20.42
C ALA A 189 0.24 -8.35 -20.27
N VAL A 190 0.42 -7.65 -19.14
CA VAL A 190 -0.25 -6.37 -18.88
C VAL A 190 0.22 -5.32 -19.90
N PRO A 191 -0.70 -4.56 -20.53
CA PRO A 191 -0.32 -3.49 -21.47
C PRO A 191 0.42 -2.36 -20.76
N ASP A 192 1.35 -1.69 -21.44
CA ASP A 192 2.14 -0.57 -20.91
C ASP A 192 2.73 -0.79 -19.50
N PRO A 193 3.46 -1.90 -19.26
CA PRO A 193 3.90 -2.30 -17.93
C PRO A 193 4.95 -1.35 -17.32
N GLU A 194 5.52 -0.46 -18.12
CA GLU A 194 6.47 0.56 -17.66
C GLU A 194 5.78 1.65 -16.82
N ARG A 195 4.48 1.91 -17.06
CA ARG A 195 3.71 2.92 -16.34
C ARG A 195 3.41 2.47 -14.91
N SER A 196 3.61 3.37 -13.95
CA SER A 196 3.36 3.06 -12.53
C SER A 196 1.87 2.82 -12.28
N GLU A 197 1.01 3.62 -12.91
CA GLU A 197 -0.44 3.54 -12.77
C GLU A 197 -0.98 2.19 -13.25
N THR A 198 -0.48 1.70 -14.39
CA THR A 198 -0.86 0.39 -14.93
C THR A 198 -0.47 -0.74 -13.98
N ARG A 199 0.72 -0.67 -13.38
CA ARG A 199 1.18 -1.66 -12.41
C ARG A 199 0.36 -1.63 -11.12
N LYS A 200 -0.04 -0.44 -10.65
CA LYS A 200 -0.99 -0.29 -9.53
C LYS A 200 -2.37 -0.86 -9.86
N GLN A 201 -2.90 -0.62 -11.06
CA GLN A 201 -4.16 -1.22 -11.51
C GLN A 201 -4.09 -2.75 -11.53
N PHE A 202 -2.97 -3.33 -11.99
CA PHE A 202 -2.74 -4.78 -11.94
C PHE A 202 -2.68 -5.30 -10.49
N ALA A 203 -1.99 -4.60 -9.58
CA ALA A 203 -1.97 -4.96 -8.16
C ALA A 203 -3.37 -4.95 -7.52
N ILE A 204 -4.21 -3.98 -7.88
CA ILE A 204 -5.60 -3.92 -7.42
C ILE A 204 -6.41 -5.10 -7.97
N LEU A 205 -6.20 -5.46 -9.23
CA LEU A 205 -6.85 -6.60 -9.86
C LEU A 205 -6.46 -7.92 -9.20
N ASP A 206 -5.16 -8.15 -8.98
CA ASP A 206 -4.63 -9.32 -8.26
C ASP A 206 -5.22 -9.44 -6.85
N PHE A 207 -5.30 -8.32 -6.13
CA PHE A 207 -5.92 -8.28 -4.81
C PHE A 207 -7.43 -8.62 -4.84
N LEU A 208 -8.16 -8.09 -5.83
CA LEU A 208 -9.58 -8.40 -5.98
C LEU A 208 -9.79 -9.86 -6.33
N ASP A 209 -9.02 -10.41 -7.27
CA ASP A 209 -9.09 -11.82 -7.60
C ASP A 209 -8.82 -12.68 -6.36
N HIS A 210 -7.77 -12.38 -5.59
CA HIS A 210 -7.49 -13.05 -4.32
C HIS A 210 -8.65 -12.96 -3.33
N LEU A 211 -9.25 -11.78 -3.16
CA LEU A 211 -10.39 -11.57 -2.27
C LEU A 211 -11.59 -12.43 -2.70
N PHE A 212 -11.87 -12.52 -4.00
CA PHE A 212 -12.96 -13.32 -4.53
C PHE A 212 -12.72 -14.83 -4.37
N HIS A 213 -11.49 -15.31 -4.57
CA HIS A 213 -11.15 -16.70 -4.26
C HIS A 213 -11.39 -17.03 -2.77
N ILE A 214 -11.09 -16.09 -1.86
CA ILE A 214 -11.41 -16.26 -0.43
C ILE A 214 -12.92 -16.31 -0.21
N ILE A 215 -13.68 -15.36 -0.78
CA ILE A 215 -15.14 -15.26 -0.64
C ILE A 215 -15.83 -16.52 -1.14
N GLU A 216 -15.44 -17.02 -2.32
CA GLU A 216 -15.96 -18.24 -2.91
C GLU A 216 -15.68 -19.46 -2.02
N ARG A 217 -14.43 -19.59 -1.53
CA ARG A 217 -14.02 -20.68 -0.64
C ARG A 217 -14.83 -20.72 0.66
N ILE A 218 -15.11 -19.56 1.27
CA ILE A 218 -15.88 -19.49 2.53
C ILE A 218 -17.40 -19.42 2.30
N GLY A 219 -17.85 -19.35 1.05
CA GLY A 219 -19.27 -19.25 0.70
C GLY A 219 -19.97 -18.00 1.21
N ALA A 220 -19.25 -16.89 1.41
CA ALA A 220 -19.83 -15.67 1.97
C ALA A 220 -20.72 -14.96 0.95
N LYS A 221 -21.97 -14.66 1.34
CA LYS A 221 -22.96 -13.94 0.51
C LYS A 221 -23.22 -12.51 0.97
N LYS A 222 -22.24 -11.90 1.65
CA LYS A 222 -22.39 -10.55 2.21
C LYS A 222 -21.92 -9.48 1.22
N PRO A 223 -22.51 -8.27 1.27
CA PRO A 223 -22.00 -7.13 0.52
C PRO A 223 -20.51 -6.89 0.79
N VAL A 224 -19.74 -6.70 -0.27
CA VAL A 224 -18.31 -6.42 -0.20
C VAL A 224 -18.07 -4.97 -0.58
N SER A 225 -17.25 -4.27 0.21
CA SER A 225 -16.77 -2.94 -0.15
C SER A 225 -15.26 -2.91 -0.14
N VAL A 226 -14.68 -2.41 -1.23
CA VAL A 226 -13.23 -2.31 -1.40
C VAL A 226 -12.86 -0.84 -1.50
N GLY A 227 -11.92 -0.43 -0.64
CA GLY A 227 -11.38 0.92 -0.58
C GLY A 227 -9.99 0.99 -1.23
N PHE A 228 -9.72 2.06 -1.95
CA PHE A 228 -8.38 2.43 -2.43
C PHE A 228 -8.01 3.80 -1.85
N SER A 229 -6.79 3.96 -1.35
CA SER A 229 -6.27 5.26 -0.89
C SER A 229 -4.85 5.47 -1.39
N ASP A 230 -4.60 6.67 -1.92
CA ASP A 230 -3.35 7.10 -2.56
C ASP A 230 -3.27 8.63 -2.49
N ASP A 231 -2.06 9.14 -2.32
CA ASP A 231 -1.74 10.56 -2.21
C ASP A 231 -1.38 11.20 -3.56
N ASP A 232 -1.12 10.42 -4.62
CA ASP A 232 -0.84 10.94 -5.97
C ASP A 232 -2.16 11.10 -6.77
N PRO A 233 -2.55 12.33 -7.17
CA PRO A 233 -3.77 12.58 -7.94
C PRO A 233 -3.85 11.80 -9.27
N ALA A 234 -2.71 11.53 -9.92
CA ALA A 234 -2.68 10.76 -11.16
C ALA A 234 -3.05 9.29 -10.91
N ASN A 235 -2.58 8.70 -9.79
CA ASN A 235 -2.97 7.35 -9.38
C ASN A 235 -4.46 7.31 -9.02
N VAL A 236 -4.96 8.27 -8.25
CA VAL A 236 -6.38 8.40 -7.89
C VAL A 236 -7.25 8.44 -9.16
N HIS A 237 -6.90 9.31 -10.11
CA HIS A 237 -7.63 9.43 -11.37
C HIS A 237 -7.58 8.16 -12.22
N ALA A 238 -6.40 7.55 -12.35
CA ALA A 238 -6.21 6.31 -13.11
C ALA A 238 -6.99 5.14 -12.51
N VAL A 239 -7.03 5.01 -11.18
CA VAL A 239 -7.78 3.95 -10.49
C VAL A 239 -9.28 4.20 -10.56
N MET A 240 -9.74 5.45 -10.43
CA MET A 240 -11.15 5.78 -10.64
C MET A 240 -11.64 5.39 -12.03
N THR A 241 -10.85 5.70 -13.06
CA THR A 241 -11.17 5.34 -14.45
C THR A 241 -11.20 3.82 -14.61
N PHE A 242 -10.18 3.12 -14.10
CA PHE A 242 -10.11 1.67 -14.11
C PHE A 242 -11.28 0.98 -13.39
N ILE A 243 -11.73 1.54 -12.26
CA ILE A 243 -12.91 1.05 -11.56
C ILE A 243 -14.16 1.15 -12.45
N ARG A 244 -14.41 2.32 -13.06
CA ARG A 244 -15.60 2.55 -13.90
C ARG A 244 -15.59 1.69 -15.15
N GLU A 245 -14.44 1.58 -15.80
CA GLU A 245 -14.34 0.95 -17.12
C GLU A 245 -14.18 -0.56 -17.04
N THR A 246 -13.56 -1.08 -15.96
CA THR A 246 -13.17 -2.48 -15.83
C THR A 246 -13.73 -3.13 -14.57
N LEU A 247 -13.35 -2.66 -13.38
CA LEU A 247 -13.61 -3.42 -12.14
C LEU A 247 -15.08 -3.50 -11.78
N ALA A 248 -15.86 -2.43 -11.97
CA ALA A 248 -17.30 -2.42 -11.70
C ALA A 248 -18.07 -3.37 -12.63
N LYS A 249 -17.57 -3.60 -13.85
CA LYS A 249 -18.17 -4.57 -14.79
C LYS A 249 -17.80 -6.01 -14.42
N ARG A 250 -16.55 -6.23 -14.00
CA ARG A 250 -16.05 -7.55 -13.61
C ARG A 250 -16.58 -8.01 -12.25
N PHE A 251 -16.77 -7.08 -11.32
CA PHE A 251 -17.19 -7.33 -9.94
C PHE A 251 -18.43 -6.48 -9.59
N PRO A 252 -19.59 -6.76 -10.20
CA PRO A 252 -20.77 -5.90 -10.08
C PRO A 252 -21.34 -5.81 -8.67
N SER A 253 -21.07 -6.80 -7.81
CA SER A 253 -21.53 -6.84 -6.42
C SER A 253 -20.63 -6.08 -5.43
N VAL A 254 -19.52 -5.49 -5.89
CA VAL A 254 -18.56 -4.76 -5.05
C VAL A 254 -18.85 -3.27 -5.05
N LYS A 255 -18.94 -2.71 -3.84
CA LYS A 255 -18.92 -1.26 -3.65
C LYS A 255 -17.48 -0.75 -3.63
N PHE A 256 -17.10 -0.01 -4.66
CA PHE A 256 -15.80 0.62 -4.76
C PHE A 256 -15.78 2.04 -4.18
N VAL A 257 -14.81 2.30 -3.32
CA VAL A 257 -14.57 3.61 -2.72
C VAL A 257 -13.12 4.01 -2.96
N VAL A 258 -12.91 5.23 -3.45
CA VAL A 258 -11.59 5.84 -3.60
C VAL A 258 -11.46 6.96 -2.58
N TYR A 259 -10.33 7.01 -1.89
CA TYR A 259 -9.95 8.07 -0.97
C TYR A 259 -8.77 8.80 -1.60
N ASP A 260 -9.02 10.03 -2.05
CA ASP A 260 -7.99 10.91 -2.54
C ASP A 260 -7.34 11.61 -1.34
N THR A 261 -6.10 11.24 -1.04
CA THR A 261 -5.36 11.79 0.10
C THR A 261 -4.32 12.83 -0.31
N SER A 262 -4.40 13.37 -1.53
CA SER A 262 -3.43 14.36 -2.04
C SER A 262 -3.58 15.74 -1.39
N ASP A 263 -4.77 16.04 -0.85
CA ASP A 263 -5.11 17.33 -0.24
C ASP A 263 -4.69 17.34 1.24
N PRO A 264 -3.64 18.10 1.62
CA PRO A 264 -3.15 18.13 3.00
C PRO A 264 -4.11 18.83 3.97
N ASP A 265 -5.06 19.63 3.45
CA ASP A 265 -6.06 20.34 4.28
C ASP A 265 -7.22 19.43 4.67
N VAL A 266 -7.34 18.24 4.06
CA VAL A 266 -8.38 17.26 4.35
C VAL A 266 -7.75 16.04 5.04
N GLU A 267 -7.83 16.03 6.38
CA GLU A 267 -7.19 15.04 7.25
C GLU A 267 -7.41 13.56 6.85
N LYS A 268 -8.56 13.23 6.26
CA LYS A 268 -8.93 11.85 5.84
C LYS A 268 -9.00 11.67 4.33
N GLY A 269 -8.60 12.68 3.57
CA GLY A 269 -8.79 12.75 2.13
C GLY A 269 -10.25 12.90 1.70
N HIS A 270 -10.44 13.14 0.40
CA HIS A 270 -11.75 13.22 -0.23
C HIS A 270 -12.27 11.82 -0.57
N LYS A 271 -13.41 11.46 0.01
CA LYS A 271 -14.05 10.16 -0.25
C LYS A 271 -14.92 10.24 -1.51
N LEU A 272 -14.58 9.43 -2.50
CA LEU A 272 -15.27 9.32 -3.78
C LEU A 272 -15.86 7.91 -3.92
N VAL A 273 -17.18 7.81 -4.05
CA VAL A 273 -17.84 6.52 -4.34
C VAL A 273 -17.94 6.37 -5.85
N VAL A 274 -17.24 5.39 -6.42
CA VAL A 274 -17.09 5.25 -7.88
C VAL A 274 -18.12 4.28 -8.47
N ALA A 275 -18.49 3.24 -7.71
CA ALA A 275 -19.55 2.30 -8.08
C ALA A 275 -20.26 1.77 -6.83
N GLY A 276 -21.58 1.56 -6.92
CA GLY A 276 -22.42 1.25 -5.77
C GLY A 276 -23.71 0.49 -6.09
N GLN A 277 -23.73 -0.32 -7.15
CA GLN A 277 -24.84 -1.25 -7.32
C GLN A 277 -24.63 -2.42 -6.37
N LEU A 278 -25.31 -2.37 -5.23
CA LEU A 278 -25.62 -3.59 -4.49
C LEU A 278 -26.65 -4.33 -5.34
N ASP A 279 -26.19 -5.16 -6.27
CA ASP A 279 -27.08 -6.10 -6.95
C ASP A 279 -27.45 -7.19 -5.93
N LEU A 280 -28.45 -6.88 -5.11
CA LEU A 280 -29.15 -7.87 -4.30
C LEU A 280 -30.00 -8.63 -5.29
N GLY A 281 -29.45 -9.71 -5.85
CA GLY A 281 -30.21 -10.69 -6.63
C GLY A 281 -31.31 -11.32 -5.76
N LEU A 282 -32.39 -10.56 -5.58
CA LEU A 282 -33.70 -10.98 -5.08
C LEU A 282 -34.47 -11.66 -6.23
#